data_AF-A0A3C0G5I7-F1
#
_entry.id   AF-A0A3C0G5I7-F1
#
_cell.length_a   1.000
_cell.length_b   1.000
_cell.length_c   1.000
_cell.angle_alpha   90.00
_cell.angle_beta   90.00
_cell.angle_gamma   90.00
#
_symmetry.space_group_name_H-M   'P 1'
#
loop_
_entity.id
_entity.type
_entity.pdbx_description
1 polymer ?
#
loop_
_entity_poly.entity_id
_entity_poly.type
_entity_poly.pdbx_seq_one_letter_code
_entity_poly.pdbx_strand_id
1 'polypeptide(L)'
;MIIFVDMDEVIADTYGAHIEIYNTEFKGELTSEICKGSEVWQLVPEAHQDSVRKHATRRGFFRSLKPIAGSQEILARLADKHEVYIASA
;
A
#
# COMPACT_ATOMS: atom_id res chain seq x y z
N MET A 1 -17.22 -15.61 14.83
CA MET A 1 -15.79 -15.68 14.47
C MET A 1 -15.25 -14.27 14.48
N ILE A 2 -14.07 -14.05 15.06
CA ILE A 2 -13.39 -12.75 15.04
C ILE A 2 -12.43 -12.77 13.85
N ILE A 3 -12.43 -11.69 13.05
CA ILE A 3 -11.55 -11.51 11.91
C ILE A 3 -10.72 -10.24 12.15
N PHE A 4 -9.39 -10.39 12.12
CA PHE A 4 -8.46 -9.27 12.11
C PHE A 4 -8.02 -9.03 10.67
N VAL A 5 -8.15 -7.81 10.19
CA VAL A 5 -7.83 -7.42 8.82
C VAL A 5 -6.72 -6.37 8.85
N ASP A 6 -5.64 -6.65 8.14
CA ASP A 6 -4.56 -5.68 7.96
C ASP A 6 -4.99 -4.49 7.09
N MET A 7 -4.28 -3.37 7.19
CA MET A 7 -4.59 -2.17 6.43
C MET A 7 -3.82 -2.12 5.10
N ASP A 8 -2.50 -2.11 5.21
CA ASP A 8 -1.59 -1.85 4.10
C ASP A 8 -1.55 -3.07 3.16
N GLU A 9 -1.65 -2.83 1.86
CA GLU A 9 -1.73 -3.87 0.81
C GLU A 9 -2.93 -4.83 0.91
N VAL A 10 -3.86 -4.61 1.85
CA VAL A 10 -5.12 -5.36 1.98
C VAL A 10 -6.35 -4.51 1.69
N ILE A 11 -6.45 -3.33 2.33
CA ILE A 11 -7.56 -2.39 2.11
C ILE A 11 -7.09 -1.01 1.66
N ALA A 12 -5.81 -0.68 1.84
CA ALA A 12 -5.17 0.55 1.38
C ALA A 12 -3.94 0.24 0.51
N ASP A 13 -3.86 0.84 -0.67
CA ASP A 13 -2.81 0.55 -1.66
C ASP A 13 -1.51 1.34 -1.39
N THR A 14 -0.76 0.92 -0.39
CA THR A 14 0.59 1.45 -0.07
C THR A 14 1.59 1.13 -1.16
N TYR A 15 1.55 -0.07 -1.72
CA TYR A 15 2.48 -0.54 -2.73
C TYR A 15 2.40 0.30 -4.01
N GLY A 16 1.19 0.54 -4.52
CA GLY A 16 0.94 1.43 -5.64
C GLY A 16 1.35 2.87 -5.34
N ALA A 17 1.13 3.36 -4.12
CA ALA A 17 1.57 4.70 -3.72
C ALA A 17 3.10 4.86 -3.77
N HIS A 18 3.88 3.84 -3.35
CA HIS A 18 5.33 3.87 -3.47
C HIS A 18 5.79 3.97 -4.93
N ILE A 19 5.17 3.19 -5.83
CA ILE A 19 5.45 3.20 -7.27
C ILE A 19 5.10 4.55 -7.89
N GLU A 20 3.92 5.09 -7.60
CA GLU A 20 3.45 6.38 -8.14
C GLU A 20 4.38 7.53 -7.73
N ILE A 21 4.76 7.60 -6.45
CA ILE A 21 5.68 8.64 -5.95
C ILE A 21 7.05 8.51 -6.64
N TYR A 22 7.60 7.29 -6.71
CA TYR A 22 8.89 7.06 -7.34
C TYR A 22 8.88 7.46 -8.82
N ASN A 23 7.89 6.99 -9.59
CA ASN A 23 7.78 7.30 -11.01
C ASN A 23 7.61 8.79 -11.25
N THR A 24 6.88 9.49 -10.38
CA THR A 24 6.69 10.95 -10.47
C THR A 24 8.00 11.71 -10.19
N GLU A 25 8.74 11.34 -9.15
CA GLU A 25 9.95 12.06 -8.73
C GLU A 25 11.17 11.78 -9.59
N PHE A 26 11.33 10.52 -10.01
CA PHE A 26 12.53 10.05 -10.71
C PHE A 26 12.29 9.75 -12.19
N LYS A 27 11.08 10.05 -12.71
CA LYS A 27 10.65 9.69 -14.08
C LYS A 27 10.86 8.19 -14.35
N GLY A 28 10.58 7.37 -13.34
CA GLY A 28 10.68 5.92 -13.42
C GLY A 28 9.54 5.30 -14.22
N GLU A 29 9.75 4.03 -14.60
CA GLU A 29 8.77 3.21 -15.33
C GLU A 29 8.40 1.96 -14.52
N LEU A 30 8.43 2.05 -13.17
CA LEU A 30 8.04 0.92 -12.33
C LEU A 30 6.56 0.60 -12.52
N THR A 31 6.24 -0.68 -12.54
CA THR A 31 4.87 -1.19 -12.57
C THR A 31 4.71 -2.26 -11.51
N SER A 32 3.48 -2.51 -11.06
CA SER A 32 3.19 -3.55 -10.09
C SER A 32 3.69 -4.94 -10.54
N GLU A 33 3.62 -5.24 -11.84
CA GLU A 33 4.12 -6.50 -12.39
C GLU A 33 5.66 -6.58 -12.35
N ILE A 34 6.36 -5.48 -12.63
CA ILE A 34 7.82 -5.42 -12.48
C ILE A 34 8.20 -5.63 -11.01
N CYS A 35 7.41 -5.05 -10.10
CA CYS A 35 7.75 -5.08 -8.68
C CYS A 35 7.32 -6.37 -7.96
N LYS A 36 6.48 -7.18 -8.60
CA LYS A 36 5.92 -8.41 -8.05
C LYS A 36 6.93 -9.31 -7.34
N GLY A 37 6.65 -9.62 -6.08
CA GLY A 37 7.49 -10.48 -5.24
C GLY A 37 8.73 -9.79 -4.68
N SER A 38 8.87 -8.48 -4.84
CA SER A 38 9.94 -7.66 -4.28
C SER A 38 9.37 -6.40 -3.64
N GLU A 39 10.15 -5.81 -2.73
CA GLU A 39 9.87 -4.49 -2.20
C GLU A 39 10.21 -3.42 -3.25
N VAL A 40 9.42 -2.35 -3.35
CA VAL A 40 9.65 -1.29 -4.37
C VAL A 40 11.06 -0.70 -4.25
N TRP A 41 11.58 -0.53 -3.02
CA TRP A 41 12.92 0.01 -2.80
C TRP A 41 14.04 -0.92 -3.29
N GLN A 42 13.79 -2.23 -3.48
CA GLN A 42 14.79 -3.17 -3.99
C GLN A 42 15.01 -3.04 -5.50
N LEU A 43 14.06 -2.43 -6.21
CA LEU A 43 14.03 -2.36 -7.68
C LEU A 43 14.37 -0.97 -8.22
N VAL A 44 14.83 -0.09 -7.36
CA VAL A 44 15.32 1.23 -7.72
C VAL A 44 16.85 1.30 -7.53
N PRO A 45 17.54 2.21 -8.23
CA PRO A 45 18.97 2.46 -7.99
C PRO A 45 19.26 2.71 -6.51
N GLU A 46 20.45 2.31 -6.06
CA GLU A 46 20.88 2.46 -4.66
C GLU A 46 20.70 3.89 -4.13
N ALA A 47 21.04 4.88 -4.97
CA ALA A 47 20.89 6.30 -4.66
C ALA A 47 19.45 6.74 -4.37
N HIS A 48 18.43 5.98 -4.81
CA HIS A 48 17.01 6.32 -4.63
C HIS A 48 16.34 5.52 -3.50
N GLN A 49 16.97 4.45 -3.00
CA GLN A 49 16.34 3.53 -2.04
C GLN A 49 15.91 4.23 -0.74
N ASP A 50 16.75 5.14 -0.24
CA ASP A 50 16.45 5.91 0.97
C ASP A 50 15.21 6.80 0.80
N SER A 51 15.00 7.38 -0.40
CA SER A 51 13.79 8.14 -0.71
C SER A 51 12.56 7.24 -0.61
N VAL A 52 12.58 6.08 -1.28
CA VAL A 52 11.45 5.14 -1.31
C VAL A 52 11.09 4.64 0.09
N ARG A 53 12.09 4.26 0.90
CA ARG A 53 11.88 3.84 2.30
C ARG A 53 11.26 4.93 3.17
N LYS A 54 11.47 6.21 2.83
CA LYS A 54 10.94 7.35 3.57
C LYS A 54 9.55 7.78 3.11
N HIS A 55 8.99 7.23 2.03
CA HIS A 55 7.66 7.62 1.53
C HIS A 55 6.57 7.54 2.61
N ALA A 56 6.53 6.44 3.39
CA ALA A 56 5.53 6.25 4.45
C ALA A 56 5.62 7.30 5.57
N THR A 57 6.81 7.89 5.79
CA THR A 57 7.01 8.95 6.79
C THR A 57 6.58 10.33 6.30
N ARG A 58 6.24 10.47 5.01
CA ARG A 58 5.85 11.76 4.43
C ARG A 58 4.48 12.16 4.92
N ARG A 59 4.36 13.44 5.28
CA ARG A 59 3.08 14.01 5.70
C ARG A 59 2.02 13.80 4.61
N GLY A 60 0.94 13.13 4.98
CA GLY A 60 -0.19 12.90 4.09
C GLY A 60 -0.17 11.57 3.34
N PHE A 61 0.93 10.80 3.37
CA PHE A 61 1.07 9.54 2.64
C PHE A 61 -0.13 8.60 2.87
N PHE A 62 -0.36 8.18 4.13
CA PHE A 62 -1.46 7.28 4.49
C PHE A 62 -2.85 7.88 4.24
N ARG A 63 -2.99 9.20 4.36
CA ARG A 63 -4.27 9.88 4.11
C ARG A 63 -4.67 9.87 2.63
N SER A 64 -3.68 9.81 1.73
CA SER A 64 -3.90 9.81 0.28
C SER A 64 -4.01 8.42 -0.36
N LEU A 65 -3.87 7.34 0.43
CA LEU A 65 -3.91 5.99 -0.11
C LEU A 65 -5.26 5.69 -0.76
N LYS A 66 -5.19 5.03 -1.92
CA LYS A 66 -6.37 4.57 -2.64
C LYS A 66 -6.90 3.31 -1.95
N PRO A 67 -8.23 3.18 -1.73
CA PRO A 67 -8.80 1.92 -1.27
C PRO A 67 -8.53 0.82 -2.29
N ILE A 68 -8.20 -0.38 -1.82
CA ILE A 68 -8.11 -1.56 -2.69
C ILE A 68 -9.50 -1.89 -3.22
N ALA A 69 -9.59 -2.23 -4.51
CA ALA A 69 -10.86 -2.43 -5.20
C ALA A 69 -11.74 -3.47 -4.49
N GLY A 70 -12.98 -3.09 -4.19
CA GLY A 70 -13.96 -3.95 -3.51
C GLY A 70 -13.74 -4.13 -2.01
N SER A 71 -12.62 -3.68 -1.43
CA SER A 71 -12.29 -3.89 -0.01
C SER A 71 -13.39 -3.37 0.94
N GLN A 72 -13.89 -2.16 0.71
CA GLN A 72 -14.92 -1.54 1.56
C GLN A 72 -16.25 -2.31 1.52
N GLU A 73 -16.69 -2.74 0.34
CA GLU A 73 -17.93 -3.52 0.16
C GLU A 73 -17.81 -4.89 0.83
N ILE A 74 -16.68 -5.56 0.66
CA ILE A 74 -16.42 -6.87 1.24
C ILE A 74 -16.34 -6.77 2.76
N LEU A 75 -15.64 -5.77 3.30
CA LEU A 75 -15.55 -5.53 4.73
C LEU A 75 -16.92 -5.29 5.37
N ALA A 76 -17.79 -4.50 4.73
CA ALA A 76 -19.15 -4.29 5.20
C ALA A 76 -19.93 -5.62 5.30
N ARG A 77 -19.86 -6.45 4.26
CA ARG A 77 -20.51 -7.77 4.25
C ARG A 77 -19.94 -8.76 5.26
N LEU A 78 -18.64 -8.66 5.56
CA LEU A 78 -18.00 -9.47 6.61
C LEU A 78 -18.46 -9.02 7.99
N ALA A 79 -18.53 -7.70 8.22
CA ALA A 79 -18.99 -7.11 9.48
C ALA A 79 -20.46 -7.47 9.80
N ASP A 80 -21.30 -7.69 8.78
CA ASP A 80 -22.69 -8.16 8.98
C ASP A 80 -22.77 -9.57 9.60
N LYS A 81 -21.70 -10.38 9.51
CA LYS A 81 -21.69 -11.80 9.91
C LYS A 81 -20.65 -12.14 10.99
N HIS A 82 -19.66 -11.28 11.17
CA HIS A 82 -18.48 -11.52 11.97
C HIS A 82 -18.07 -10.26 12.73
N GLU A 83 -17.36 -10.43 13.84
CA GLU A 83 -16.70 -9.31 14.50
C GLU A 83 -15.40 -9.01 13.73
N VAL A 84 -15.35 -7.86 13.05
CA VAL A 84 -14.23 -7.45 12.22
C VAL A 84 -13.46 -6.32 12.90
N TYR A 85 -12.15 -6.50 13.06
CA TYR A 85 -11.24 -5.49 13.59
C TYR A 85 -10.18 -5.19 12.55
N ILE A 86 -9.88 -3.90 12.35
CA ILE A 86 -8.70 -3.50 11.57
C ILE A 86 -7.50 -3.51 12.52
N ALA A 87 -6.47 -4.27 12.17
CA ALA A 87 -5.23 -4.39 12.93
C ALA A 87 -4.07 -3.94 12.04
N SER A 88 -3.46 -2.80 12.37
CA SER A 88 -2.36 -2.20 11.62
C SER A 88 -1.34 -1.63 12.61
N ALA A 89 -0.07 -1.53 12.20
CA ALA A 89 1.09 -1.23 13.05
C ALA A 89 1.34 0.26 13.30
#